data_AF-A0A1C3H209-F1
#
_entry.id   AF-A0A1C3H209-F1
#
_cell.length_a   1.000
_cell.length_b   1.000
_cell.length_c   1.000
_cell.angle_alpha   90.00
_cell.angle_beta   90.00
_cell.angle_gamma   90.00
#
_symmetry.space_group_name_H-M   'P 1'
#
loop_
_entity.id
_entity.type
_entity.pdbx_description
1 polymer ?
#
loop_
_entity_poly.entity_id
_entity_poly.type
_entity_poly.pdbx_seq_one_letter_code
_entity_poly.pdbx_strand_id
1 'polypeptide(L)'
;MTPKENPLPSTEEMANETLVLILAGGRGSRLYELTDQRAKPAVYFGGGHRIIDFALSNCINSGLLKIGVITQYEAHSLLRHLQHGWSFLPRERGQFVDMLPARQQLNDQTWYRGTADAVWQNVHIMKDHYKPKYVLILAGDHIYKMDYMQMIRDHVTSGAKVTVGCIEVPREQATAFGVMAVNEKLKVKAFVEKPSDPPPMPDRPGSSLASMGIYVFDADYLYEVLEREATSPETSHDFGNDVIPAGVSEGVVYAHPFEKSSKGRNTQGTIYWRDVGTIDSYWSANIDLVSEYPQLDMFDESWPIRTVPKQTAPTKFFYKHSHARTIDNSLIGGSGVITDAEISNSVIFDRVQVSEGSHIEYAVVLPQVRIGKNCVLRRCIIDRNCTIPDGMQIGVDAELDKQRFRVSQGGVVLVTKTMLKALSDKREKAAED
;
A
#
# COMPACT_ATOMS: atom_id res chain seq x y z
N MET A 1 39.80 -20.39 26.84
CA MET A 1 39.15 -19.09 26.60
C MET A 1 37.81 -19.38 25.94
N THR A 2 36.72 -19.29 26.68
CA THR A 2 35.38 -19.25 26.09
C THR A 2 35.33 -18.05 25.14
N PRO A 3 34.79 -18.18 23.91
CA PRO A 3 34.56 -17.02 23.07
C PRO A 3 33.67 -16.07 23.87
N LYS A 4 34.11 -14.83 24.07
CA LYS A 4 33.19 -13.78 24.52
C LYS A 4 32.13 -13.68 23.43
N GLU A 5 30.94 -14.22 23.67
CA GLU A 5 29.78 -13.90 22.87
C GLU A 5 29.66 -12.38 22.89
N ASN A 6 29.85 -11.75 21.73
CA ASN A 6 29.59 -10.32 21.61
C ASN A 6 28.15 -10.10 22.04
N PRO A 7 27.87 -9.16 22.97
CA PRO A 7 26.51 -8.86 23.34
C PRO A 7 25.71 -8.47 22.10
N LEU A 8 24.45 -8.91 22.03
CA LEU A 8 23.55 -8.51 20.96
C LEU A 8 23.52 -6.97 20.87
N PRO A 9 23.54 -6.40 19.65
CA PRO A 9 23.47 -4.95 19.48
C PRO A 9 22.20 -4.40 20.14
N SER A 10 22.31 -3.20 20.69
CA SER A 10 21.17 -2.48 21.23
C SER A 10 20.16 -2.15 20.14
N THR A 11 18.92 -1.84 20.54
CA THR A 11 17.86 -1.44 19.59
C THR A 11 18.24 -0.19 18.78
N GLU A 12 18.93 0.76 19.42
CA GLU A 12 19.39 1.98 18.76
C GLU A 12 20.50 1.70 17.74
N GLU A 13 21.45 0.82 18.08
CA GLU A 13 22.49 0.39 17.14
C GLU A 13 21.88 -0.32 15.92
N MET A 14 20.99 -1.29 16.14
CA MET A 14 20.29 -1.98 15.03
C MET A 14 19.52 -1.00 14.14
N ALA A 15 18.83 -0.03 14.73
CA ALA A 15 18.10 0.99 13.98
C ALA A 15 19.03 1.86 13.12
N ASN A 16 20.15 2.30 13.70
CA ASN A 16 21.15 3.12 13.01
C ASN A 16 21.93 2.36 11.93
N GLU A 17 22.12 1.05 12.12
CA GLU A 17 22.79 0.15 11.17
C GLU A 17 21.86 -0.35 10.05
N THR A 18 20.56 -0.05 10.12
CA THR A 18 19.56 -0.49 9.13
C THR A 18 19.26 0.61 8.11
N LEU A 19 19.30 0.27 6.82
CA LEU A 19 18.73 1.07 5.73
C LEU A 19 17.42 0.45 5.28
N VAL A 20 16.35 1.25 5.20
CA VAL A 20 15.07 0.81 4.66
C VAL A 20 14.97 1.19 3.19
N LEU A 21 14.56 0.25 2.34
CA LEU A 21 14.22 0.49 0.94
C LEU A 21 12.76 0.13 0.69
N ILE A 22 11.93 1.13 0.38
CA ILE A 22 10.52 0.96 0.03
C ILE A 22 10.41 0.87 -1.49
N LEU A 23 10.00 -0.30 -1.99
CA LEU A 23 9.72 -0.54 -3.38
C LEU A 23 8.34 0.06 -3.72
N ALA A 24 8.37 1.24 -4.35
CA ALA A 24 7.18 2.01 -4.71
C ALA A 24 6.99 2.15 -6.24
N GLY A 25 7.60 1.23 -7.01
CA GLY A 25 7.54 1.21 -8.48
C GLY A 25 6.32 0.50 -9.09
N GLY A 26 5.50 -0.16 -8.27
CA GLY A 26 4.37 -0.96 -8.74
C GLY A 26 3.32 -0.15 -9.52
N ARG A 27 3.05 -0.57 -10.77
CA ARG A 27 2.02 0.04 -11.63
C ARG A 27 0.61 -0.13 -11.08
N GLY A 28 0.34 -1.20 -10.34
CA GLY A 28 -1.00 -1.48 -9.80
C GLY A 28 -2.04 -1.75 -10.89
N SER A 29 -1.69 -2.45 -11.98
CA SER A 29 -2.54 -2.63 -13.17
C SER A 29 -3.97 -3.13 -12.89
N ARG A 30 -4.16 -3.92 -11.83
CA ARG A 30 -5.47 -4.44 -11.38
C ARG A 30 -6.38 -3.38 -10.71
N LEU A 31 -5.86 -2.17 -10.48
CA LEU A 31 -6.62 -0.97 -10.09
C LEU A 31 -7.05 -0.12 -11.30
N TYR A 32 -6.73 -0.57 -12.52
CA TYR A 32 -7.15 0.05 -13.78
C TYR A 32 -6.92 1.57 -13.77
N GLU A 33 -7.96 2.35 -14.10
CA GLU A 33 -7.88 3.79 -14.29
C GLU A 33 -7.56 4.57 -13.00
N LEU A 34 -7.66 3.94 -11.82
CA LEU A 34 -7.29 4.57 -10.54
C LEU A 34 -5.77 4.83 -10.45
N THR A 35 -4.98 4.12 -11.24
CA THR A 35 -3.51 4.18 -11.30
C THR A 35 -2.96 4.71 -12.63
N ASP A 36 -3.80 5.19 -13.55
CA ASP A 36 -3.34 5.70 -14.85
C ASP A 36 -2.44 6.93 -14.75
N GLN A 37 -2.63 7.76 -13.72
CA GLN A 37 -1.92 9.03 -13.52
C GLN A 37 -1.21 9.10 -12.16
N ARG A 38 -1.02 7.95 -11.50
CA ARG A 38 -0.36 7.84 -10.20
C ARG A 38 0.08 6.41 -9.93
N ALA A 39 1.25 6.25 -9.31
CA ALA A 39 1.68 4.96 -8.79
C ALA A 39 0.70 4.42 -7.72
N LYS A 40 0.58 3.09 -7.59
CA LYS A 40 -0.26 2.45 -6.55
C LYS A 40 0.02 2.98 -5.14
N PRO A 41 1.28 3.15 -4.68
CA PRO A 41 1.57 3.73 -3.37
C PRO A 41 1.02 5.16 -3.15
N ALA A 42 0.76 5.89 -4.22
CA ALA A 42 0.20 7.24 -4.18
C ALA A 42 -1.34 7.29 -4.19
N VAL A 43 -2.02 6.15 -4.29
CA VAL A 43 -3.48 6.08 -4.19
C VAL A 43 -3.91 6.48 -2.78
N TYR A 44 -4.99 7.24 -2.71
CA TYR A 44 -5.56 7.75 -1.47
C TYR A 44 -6.17 6.63 -0.63
N PHE A 45 -6.20 6.77 0.69
CA PHE A 45 -6.84 5.78 1.56
C PHE A 45 -7.34 6.44 2.85
N GLY A 46 -8.47 5.98 3.39
CA GLY A 46 -8.91 6.32 4.75
C GLY A 46 -9.23 7.80 4.99
N GLY A 47 -9.70 8.53 3.98
CA GLY A 47 -10.20 9.90 4.11
C GLY A 47 -9.12 11.00 4.11
N GLY A 48 -7.85 10.67 4.36
CA GLY A 48 -6.78 11.67 4.42
C GLY A 48 -5.40 11.21 3.94
N HIS A 49 -5.12 9.91 4.00
CA HIS A 49 -3.81 9.31 3.81
C HIS A 49 -3.60 8.80 2.38
N ARG A 50 -2.41 8.27 2.12
CA ARG A 50 -2.08 7.44 0.95
C ARG A 50 -1.53 6.09 1.40
N ILE A 51 -1.54 5.10 0.52
CA ILE A 51 -1.09 3.74 0.86
C ILE A 51 0.36 3.74 1.40
N ILE A 52 1.28 4.50 0.78
CA ILE A 52 2.68 4.55 1.22
C ILE A 52 2.87 5.05 2.66
N ASP A 53 1.92 5.84 3.18
CA ASP A 53 2.01 6.42 4.51
C ASP A 53 2.04 5.35 5.60
N PHE A 54 1.47 4.17 5.36
CA PHE A 54 1.50 3.05 6.29
C PHE A 54 2.92 2.49 6.46
N ALA A 55 3.59 2.17 5.36
CA ALA A 55 4.97 1.68 5.39
C ALA A 55 5.91 2.72 6.01
N LEU A 56 5.79 3.99 5.61
CA LEU A 56 6.62 5.08 6.14
C LEU A 56 6.38 5.31 7.65
N SER A 57 5.12 5.30 8.09
CA SER A 57 4.79 5.45 9.52
C SER A 57 5.33 4.28 10.33
N ASN A 58 5.21 3.05 9.83
CA ASN A 58 5.79 1.87 10.46
C ASN A 58 7.31 2.02 10.62
N CYS A 59 8.02 2.57 9.63
CA CYS A 59 9.46 2.84 9.75
C CYS A 59 9.77 3.80 10.89
N ILE A 60 9.11 4.97 10.91
CA ILE A 60 9.36 5.99 11.94
C ILE A 60 8.99 5.47 13.34
N ASN A 61 7.85 4.81 13.47
CA ASN A 61 7.38 4.25 14.74
C ASN A 61 8.29 3.09 15.22
N SER A 62 8.98 2.40 14.31
CA SER A 62 9.99 1.38 14.62
C SER A 62 11.39 1.97 14.89
N GLY A 63 11.55 3.29 14.86
CA GLY A 63 12.84 3.98 15.03
C GLY A 63 13.76 3.92 13.81
N LEU A 64 13.26 3.51 12.64
CA LEU A 64 14.03 3.40 11.39
C LEU A 64 13.94 4.71 10.60
N LEU A 65 15.04 5.46 10.60
CA LEU A 65 15.07 6.86 10.13
C LEU A 65 15.91 7.08 8.85
N LYS A 66 16.46 6.01 8.26
CA LYS A 66 17.20 6.01 6.99
C LYS A 66 16.38 5.28 5.95
N ILE A 67 15.59 6.02 5.17
CA ILE A 67 14.59 5.44 4.27
C ILE A 67 14.85 5.91 2.84
N GLY A 68 15.05 4.96 1.92
CA GLY A 68 15.04 5.17 0.48
C GLY A 68 13.72 4.69 -0.12
N VAL A 69 13.06 5.51 -0.93
CA VAL A 69 11.83 5.16 -1.66
C VAL A 69 12.16 5.01 -3.13
N ILE A 70 12.16 3.78 -3.62
CA ILE A 70 12.49 3.44 -5.00
C ILE A 70 11.24 3.59 -5.87
N THR A 71 11.29 4.47 -6.87
CA THR A 71 10.13 4.81 -7.71
C THR A 71 10.42 4.61 -9.19
N GLN A 72 9.39 4.28 -9.97
CA GLN A 72 9.53 4.03 -11.41
C GLN A 72 8.39 4.70 -12.21
N TYR A 73 7.18 4.13 -12.15
CA TYR A 73 6.03 4.57 -12.95
C TYR A 73 5.23 5.69 -12.27
N GLU A 74 4.77 6.69 -13.03
CA GLU A 74 3.83 7.77 -12.59
C GLU A 74 4.12 8.36 -11.20
N ALA A 75 5.41 8.60 -10.91
CA ALA A 75 5.90 8.93 -9.58
C ALA A 75 5.73 10.41 -9.21
N HIS A 76 5.32 11.30 -10.11
CA HIS A 76 5.27 12.74 -9.84
C HIS A 76 4.38 13.09 -8.64
N SER A 77 3.18 12.50 -8.57
CA SER A 77 2.26 12.73 -7.46
C SER A 77 2.78 12.16 -6.14
N LEU A 78 3.54 11.06 -6.19
CA LEU A 78 4.20 10.43 -5.04
C LEU A 78 5.36 11.30 -4.53
N LEU A 79 6.23 11.76 -5.43
CA LEU A 79 7.35 12.66 -5.12
C LEU A 79 6.86 13.90 -4.37
N ARG A 80 5.83 14.58 -4.89
CA ARG A 80 5.26 15.76 -4.24
C ARG A 80 4.72 15.46 -2.84
N HIS A 81 4.13 14.28 -2.65
CA HIS A 81 3.63 13.84 -1.34
C HIS A 81 4.76 13.60 -0.33
N LEU A 82 5.84 12.94 -0.76
CA LEU A 82 7.03 12.72 0.07
C LEU A 82 7.72 14.04 0.44
N GLN A 83 7.87 14.95 -0.52
CA GLN A 83 8.46 16.27 -0.29
C GLN A 83 7.68 17.08 0.75
N HIS A 84 6.36 17.06 0.69
CA HIS A 84 5.53 17.87 1.60
C HIS A 84 5.31 17.21 2.97
N GLY A 85 5.19 15.88 3.04
CA GLY A 85 4.78 15.18 4.25
C GLY A 85 5.94 14.55 5.03
N TRP A 86 7.03 14.21 4.32
CA TRP A 86 8.06 13.30 4.82
C TRP A 86 9.48 13.92 4.81
N SER A 87 9.64 15.19 4.46
CA SER A 87 10.92 15.92 4.49
C SER A 87 11.24 16.61 5.82
N PHE A 88 10.80 16.05 6.94
CA PHE A 88 11.01 16.62 8.29
C PHE A 88 12.19 16.00 9.05
N LEU A 89 12.81 14.94 8.52
CA LEU A 89 13.92 14.27 9.17
C LEU A 89 15.23 15.09 9.03
N PRO A 90 16.02 15.20 10.11
CA PRO A 90 17.24 15.99 10.17
C PRO A 90 18.39 15.30 9.42
N ARG A 91 18.74 15.83 8.25
CA ARG A 91 19.80 15.27 7.40
C ARG A 91 21.18 15.35 8.05
N GLU A 92 21.43 16.36 8.89
CA GLU A 92 22.66 16.51 9.65
C GLU A 92 22.90 15.37 10.65
N ARG A 93 21.84 14.64 11.03
CA ARG A 93 21.94 13.41 11.84
C ARG A 93 21.95 12.13 10.99
N GLY A 94 22.09 12.26 9.67
CA GLY A 94 22.03 11.14 8.73
C GLY A 94 20.65 10.50 8.64
N GLN A 95 19.58 11.23 9.01
CA GLN A 95 18.19 10.77 8.94
C GLN A 95 17.50 11.36 7.71
N PHE A 96 16.78 10.55 6.95
CA PHE A 96 16.18 10.99 5.68
C PHE A 96 15.06 10.07 5.21
N VAL A 97 14.18 10.66 4.41
CA VAL A 97 13.32 9.95 3.46
C VAL A 97 13.72 10.45 2.07
N ASP A 98 14.56 9.68 1.39
CA ASP A 98 15.09 10.02 0.06
C ASP A 98 14.35 9.25 -1.02
N MET A 99 14.07 9.92 -2.14
CA MET A 99 13.54 9.26 -3.32
C MET A 99 14.68 8.80 -4.21
N LEU A 100 14.61 7.54 -4.64
CA LEU A 100 15.54 6.90 -5.55
C LEU A 100 14.79 6.63 -6.87
N PRO A 101 14.69 7.61 -7.79
CA PRO A 101 14.02 7.42 -9.06
C PRO A 101 14.84 6.51 -9.98
N ALA A 102 14.14 5.77 -10.85
CA ALA A 102 14.76 5.05 -11.95
C ALA A 102 15.66 5.99 -12.77
N ARG A 103 16.90 5.56 -13.00
CA ARG A 103 17.88 6.28 -13.82
C ARG A 103 17.98 5.59 -15.16
N GLN A 104 17.97 6.36 -16.25
CA GLN A 104 18.28 5.82 -17.57
C GLN A 104 19.79 5.54 -17.63
N GLN A 105 20.17 4.28 -17.90
CA GLN A 105 21.57 3.93 -18.07
C GLN A 105 22.05 4.36 -19.47
N LEU A 106 23.33 4.74 -19.57
CA LEU A 106 23.93 5.26 -20.81
C LEU A 106 23.91 4.25 -21.98
N ASN A 107 23.81 2.95 -21.67
CA ASN A 107 23.93 1.87 -22.65
C ASN A 107 22.62 1.12 -22.92
N ASP A 108 21.52 1.49 -22.24
CA ASP A 108 20.31 0.69 -22.28
C ASP A 108 19.07 1.57 -22.05
N GLN A 109 18.07 1.49 -22.94
CA GLN A 109 16.79 2.23 -22.82
C GLN A 109 15.89 1.66 -21.71
N THR A 110 16.46 0.92 -20.77
CA THR A 110 15.74 0.11 -19.79
C THR A 110 15.52 0.89 -18.50
N TRP A 111 14.24 0.93 -18.11
CA TRP A 111 13.83 1.18 -16.74
C TRP A 111 14.27 0.02 -15.83
N TYR A 112 13.97 0.05 -14.52
CA TYR A 112 14.18 -1.12 -13.66
C TYR A 112 13.50 -2.36 -14.28
N ARG A 113 14.30 -3.41 -14.48
CA ARG A 113 13.85 -4.66 -15.12
C ARG A 113 12.95 -5.50 -14.20
N GLY A 114 13.11 -5.32 -12.89
CA GLY A 114 12.33 -5.97 -11.85
C GLY A 114 12.63 -5.37 -10.47
N THR A 115 12.03 -5.94 -9.43
CA THR A 115 12.16 -5.43 -8.05
C THR A 115 13.59 -5.55 -7.51
N ALA A 116 14.31 -6.61 -7.86
CA ALA A 116 15.70 -6.83 -7.46
C ALA A 116 16.65 -5.92 -8.24
N ASP A 117 16.42 -5.74 -9.55
CA ASP A 117 17.20 -4.80 -10.38
C ASP A 117 17.10 -3.36 -9.86
N ALA A 118 15.93 -2.97 -9.34
CA ALA A 118 15.72 -1.65 -8.75
C ALA A 118 16.64 -1.38 -7.54
N VAL A 119 16.91 -2.41 -6.73
CA VAL A 119 17.87 -2.32 -5.62
C VAL A 119 19.31 -2.42 -6.13
N TRP A 120 19.58 -3.35 -7.05
CA TRP A 120 20.90 -3.55 -7.65
C TRP A 120 21.50 -2.27 -8.22
N GLN A 121 20.72 -1.51 -9.00
CA GLN A 121 21.17 -0.24 -9.59
C GLN A 121 21.55 0.82 -8.54
N ASN A 122 21.08 0.69 -7.29
CA ASN A 122 21.38 1.59 -6.19
C ASN A 122 22.44 1.04 -5.21
N VAL A 123 22.98 -0.16 -5.44
CA VAL A 123 23.97 -0.79 -4.54
C VAL A 123 25.22 0.08 -4.36
N HIS A 124 25.66 0.79 -5.41
CA HIS A 124 26.80 1.70 -5.28
C HIS A 124 26.54 2.79 -4.22
N ILE A 125 25.31 3.32 -4.16
CA ILE A 125 24.93 4.37 -3.19
C ILE A 125 24.94 3.77 -1.79
N MET A 126 24.42 2.55 -1.66
CA MET A 126 24.37 1.84 -0.39
C MET A 126 25.76 1.54 0.15
N LYS A 127 26.67 1.01 -0.70
CA LYS A 127 28.06 0.67 -0.33
C LYS A 127 28.90 1.90 0.00
N ASP A 128 28.81 2.95 -0.81
CA ASP A 128 29.74 4.09 -0.70
C ASP A 128 29.27 5.16 0.29
N HIS A 129 27.95 5.39 0.37
CA HIS A 129 27.39 6.50 1.17
C HIS A 129 26.71 6.05 2.45
N TYR A 130 25.82 5.05 2.40
CA TYR A 130 24.99 4.69 3.56
C TYR A 130 25.65 3.67 4.49
N LYS A 131 26.41 2.73 3.93
CA LYS A 131 27.12 1.64 4.62
C LYS A 131 26.26 0.92 5.68
N PRO A 132 25.05 0.45 5.32
CA PRO A 132 24.22 -0.29 6.26
C PRO A 132 24.80 -1.67 6.53
N LYS A 133 24.54 -2.20 7.73
CA LYS A 133 24.76 -3.61 8.05
C LYS A 133 23.55 -4.46 7.70
N TYR A 134 22.36 -3.89 7.88
CA TYR A 134 21.09 -4.53 7.56
C TYR A 134 20.31 -3.71 6.53
N VAL A 135 19.62 -4.40 5.63
CA VAL A 135 18.74 -3.75 4.64
C VAL A 135 17.33 -4.31 4.80
N LEU A 136 16.37 -3.44 5.12
CA LEU A 136 14.96 -3.78 5.19
C LEU A 136 14.27 -3.38 3.88
N ILE A 137 13.85 -4.36 3.09
CA ILE A 137 13.07 -4.18 1.86
C ILE A 137 11.58 -4.24 2.21
N LEU A 138 10.82 -3.23 1.79
CA LEU A 138 9.38 -3.13 2.01
C LEU A 138 8.62 -2.95 0.69
N ALA A 139 7.51 -3.66 0.54
CA ALA A 139 6.48 -3.30 -0.43
C ALA A 139 5.74 -2.02 0.01
N GLY A 140 5.72 -1.00 -0.86
CA GLY A 140 5.11 0.31 -0.57
C GLY A 140 3.60 0.40 -0.82
N ASP A 141 2.94 -0.72 -1.13
CA ASP A 141 1.59 -0.77 -1.67
C ASP A 141 0.61 -1.67 -0.87
N HIS A 142 0.99 -2.05 0.35
CA HIS A 142 0.15 -2.78 1.31
C HIS A 142 -0.30 -1.87 2.46
N ILE A 143 -1.42 -2.21 3.10
CA ILE A 143 -1.97 -1.50 4.26
C ILE A 143 -1.87 -2.39 5.50
N TYR A 144 -1.03 -1.98 6.46
CA TYR A 144 -0.78 -2.70 7.71
C TYR A 144 -0.04 -1.83 8.72
N LYS A 145 -0.05 -2.25 10.00
CA LYS A 145 0.72 -1.65 11.09
C LYS A 145 1.71 -2.69 11.65
N MET A 146 3.01 -2.45 11.57
CA MET A 146 4.07 -3.38 11.97
C MET A 146 5.22 -2.67 12.66
N ASP A 147 5.70 -3.24 13.76
CA ASP A 147 6.98 -2.90 14.38
C ASP A 147 8.10 -3.74 13.77
N TYR A 148 8.84 -3.14 12.84
CA TYR A 148 9.92 -3.80 12.12
C TYR A 148 11.10 -4.14 13.01
N MET A 149 11.26 -3.43 14.14
CA MET A 149 12.38 -3.69 15.04
C MET A 149 12.31 -5.10 15.62
N GLN A 150 11.11 -5.64 15.84
CA GLN A 150 10.95 -7.01 16.27
C GLN A 150 11.46 -8.01 15.22
N MET A 151 11.19 -7.75 13.93
CA MET A 151 11.67 -8.60 12.83
C MET A 151 13.19 -8.50 12.66
N ILE A 152 13.76 -7.32 12.82
CA ILE A 152 15.22 -7.11 12.78
C ILE A 152 15.89 -7.84 13.94
N ARG A 153 15.32 -7.80 15.15
CA ARG A 153 15.83 -8.59 16.28
C ARG A 153 15.78 -10.09 16.01
N ASP A 154 14.67 -10.61 15.48
CA ASP A 154 14.55 -12.01 15.11
C ASP A 154 15.62 -12.39 14.06
N HIS A 155 15.89 -11.53 13.07
CA HIS A 155 16.95 -11.71 12.07
C HIS A 155 18.37 -11.79 12.66
N VAL A 156 18.72 -10.83 13.53
CA VAL A 156 20.04 -10.75 14.17
C VAL A 156 20.25 -11.94 15.12
N THR A 157 19.23 -12.29 15.90
CA THR A 157 19.33 -13.39 16.88
C THR A 157 19.38 -14.77 16.23
N SER A 158 18.71 -14.97 15.09
CA SER A 158 18.77 -16.24 14.36
C SER A 158 20.06 -16.44 13.57
N GLY A 159 20.84 -15.36 13.34
CA GLY A 159 22.00 -15.37 12.45
C GLY A 159 21.61 -15.66 10.98
N ALA A 160 20.38 -15.30 10.60
CA ALA A 160 19.89 -15.49 9.23
C ALA A 160 20.59 -14.53 8.28
N LYS A 161 20.74 -14.88 7.01
CA LYS A 161 21.14 -13.91 5.97
C LYS A 161 19.96 -13.21 5.36
N VAL A 162 18.79 -13.86 5.42
CA VAL A 162 17.51 -13.29 4.99
C VAL A 162 16.41 -13.69 5.98
N THR A 163 15.60 -12.72 6.39
CA THR A 163 14.36 -12.98 7.13
C THR A 163 13.17 -12.45 6.34
N VAL A 164 12.14 -13.28 6.13
CA VAL A 164 10.95 -12.96 5.34
C VAL A 164 9.73 -12.81 6.25
N GLY A 165 9.08 -11.65 6.20
CA GLY A 165 7.83 -11.40 6.91
C GLY A 165 6.69 -12.19 6.28
N CYS A 166 5.94 -12.95 7.10
CA CYS A 166 4.89 -13.83 6.60
C CYS A 166 3.61 -13.79 7.40
N ILE A 167 2.50 -14.09 6.73
CA ILE A 167 1.17 -14.10 7.31
C ILE A 167 0.43 -15.39 6.91
N GLU A 168 -0.36 -15.91 7.83
CA GLU A 168 -1.27 -17.02 7.54
C GLU A 168 -2.48 -16.50 6.74
N VAL A 169 -2.77 -17.15 5.62
CA VAL A 169 -3.94 -16.86 4.78
C VAL A 169 -4.67 -18.15 4.39
N PRO A 170 -5.98 -18.10 4.12
CA PRO A 170 -6.68 -19.23 3.51
C PRO A 170 -6.01 -19.65 2.20
N ARG A 171 -5.89 -20.96 1.94
CA ARG A 171 -5.21 -21.49 0.74
C ARG A 171 -5.75 -20.93 -0.57
N GLU A 172 -7.05 -20.73 -0.66
CA GLU A 172 -7.70 -20.17 -1.86
C GLU A 172 -7.20 -18.75 -2.20
N GLN A 173 -6.80 -17.98 -1.19
CA GLN A 173 -6.27 -16.62 -1.35
C GLN A 173 -4.75 -16.60 -1.54
N ALA A 174 -4.05 -17.68 -1.18
CA ALA A 174 -2.59 -17.78 -1.22
C ALA A 174 -2.01 -17.79 -2.64
N THR A 175 -2.84 -18.05 -3.67
CA THR A 175 -2.45 -18.09 -5.09
C THR A 175 -1.88 -16.77 -5.62
N ALA A 176 -2.19 -15.64 -4.98
CA ALA A 176 -1.70 -14.32 -5.36
C ALA A 176 -0.34 -13.95 -4.74
N PHE A 177 0.24 -14.80 -3.89
CA PHE A 177 1.41 -14.50 -3.07
C PHE A 177 2.53 -15.53 -3.24
N GLY A 178 3.74 -15.17 -2.81
CA GLY A 178 4.81 -16.14 -2.59
C GLY A 178 4.53 -16.98 -1.35
N VAL A 179 4.49 -18.31 -1.48
CA VAL A 179 4.11 -19.23 -0.40
C VAL A 179 5.33 -19.99 0.07
N MET A 180 5.48 -20.09 1.40
CA MET A 180 6.63 -20.69 2.05
C MET A 180 6.26 -21.95 2.83
N ALA A 181 7.12 -22.96 2.72
CA ALA A 181 7.14 -24.09 3.64
C ALA A 181 8.26 -23.88 4.66
N VAL A 182 7.94 -23.98 5.95
CA VAL A 182 8.89 -23.77 7.06
C VAL A 182 9.05 -25.02 7.91
N ASN A 183 10.15 -25.12 8.64
CA ASN A 183 10.33 -26.12 9.70
C ASN A 183 9.93 -25.58 11.08
N GLU A 184 10.08 -26.39 12.13
CA GLU A 184 9.77 -26.03 13.53
C GLU A 184 10.54 -24.80 14.06
N LYS A 185 11.70 -24.50 13.48
CA LYS A 185 12.52 -23.32 13.82
C LYS A 185 12.27 -22.14 12.88
N LEU A 186 11.18 -22.17 12.10
CA LEU A 186 10.81 -21.17 11.10
C LEU A 186 11.84 -21.01 9.97
N LYS A 187 12.76 -21.97 9.79
CA LYS A 187 13.67 -21.97 8.63
C LYS A 187 12.89 -22.35 7.39
N VAL A 188 13.01 -21.54 6.32
CA VAL A 188 12.30 -21.77 5.05
C VAL A 188 12.96 -22.92 4.30
N LYS A 189 12.17 -23.94 3.96
CA LYS A 189 12.59 -25.13 3.21
C LYS A 189 12.28 -25.02 1.71
N ALA A 190 11.18 -24.34 1.37
CA ALA A 190 10.76 -24.11 0.01
C ALA A 190 10.02 -22.78 -0.07
N PHE A 191 10.16 -22.09 -1.20
CA PHE A 191 9.46 -20.88 -1.56
C PHE A 191 8.95 -21.04 -2.99
N VAL A 192 7.67 -20.74 -3.22
CA VAL A 192 7.06 -20.78 -4.55
C VAL A 192 6.28 -19.49 -4.77
N GLU A 193 6.64 -18.72 -5.80
CA GLU A 193 5.94 -17.48 -6.15
C GLU A 193 4.62 -17.80 -6.89
N LYS A 194 3.50 -17.28 -6.37
CA LYS A 194 2.16 -17.35 -6.99
C LYS A 194 1.77 -18.75 -7.52
N PRO A 195 1.80 -19.78 -6.66
CA PRO A 195 1.45 -21.13 -7.06
C PRO A 195 -0.05 -21.23 -7.40
N SER A 196 -0.38 -22.00 -8.43
CA SER A 196 -1.78 -22.35 -8.74
C SER A 196 -2.41 -23.25 -7.67
N ASP A 197 -1.60 -24.10 -7.03
CA ASP A 197 -1.97 -24.91 -5.86
C ASP A 197 -1.03 -24.59 -4.68
N PRO A 198 -1.41 -23.67 -3.78
CA PRO A 198 -0.56 -23.22 -2.68
C PRO A 198 -0.24 -24.34 -1.69
N PRO A 199 1.04 -24.57 -1.32
CA PRO A 199 1.38 -25.60 -0.37
C PRO A 199 0.77 -25.31 1.02
N PRO A 200 0.15 -26.32 1.68
CA PRO A 200 -0.47 -26.15 2.97
C PRO A 200 0.56 -26.00 4.10
N MET A 201 0.14 -25.41 5.22
CA MET A 201 0.88 -25.51 6.48
C MET A 201 0.76 -26.93 7.07
N PRO A 202 1.81 -27.47 7.72
CA PRO A 202 1.82 -28.84 8.24
C PRO A 202 0.64 -29.19 9.16
N ASP A 203 0.29 -28.29 10.09
CA ASP A 203 -0.77 -28.51 11.08
C ASP A 203 -2.14 -27.94 10.66
N ARG A 204 -2.18 -27.18 9.55
CA ARG A 204 -3.37 -26.43 9.09
C ARG A 204 -3.52 -26.56 7.58
N PRO A 205 -4.08 -27.67 7.07
CA PRO A 205 -4.15 -27.95 5.64
C PRO A 205 -5.07 -27.00 4.85
N GLY A 206 -5.90 -26.20 5.52
CA GLY A 206 -6.71 -25.13 4.91
C GLY A 206 -5.99 -23.78 4.78
N SER A 207 -4.80 -23.64 5.35
CA SER A 207 -4.03 -22.39 5.39
C SER A 207 -2.67 -22.53 4.72
N SER A 208 -2.16 -21.41 4.21
CA SER A 208 -0.80 -21.28 3.68
C SER A 208 -0.07 -20.12 4.34
N LEU A 209 1.26 -20.22 4.42
CA LEU A 209 2.11 -19.16 4.93
C LEU A 209 2.58 -18.28 3.76
N ALA A 210 1.96 -17.11 3.61
CA ALA A 210 2.23 -16.19 2.52
C ALA A 210 3.29 -15.14 2.91
N SER A 211 4.21 -14.86 1.98
CA SER A 211 5.15 -13.76 2.05
C SER A 211 4.41 -12.42 1.90
N MET A 212 4.77 -11.45 2.74
CA MET A 212 4.21 -10.10 2.70
C MET A 212 4.99 -9.15 1.79
N GLY A 213 6.08 -9.61 1.16
CA GLY A 213 7.01 -8.73 0.44
C GLY A 213 7.83 -7.84 1.39
N ILE A 214 8.12 -8.34 2.59
CA ILE A 214 8.90 -7.66 3.63
C ILE A 214 10.12 -8.54 3.91
N TYR A 215 11.32 -8.01 3.67
CA TYR A 215 12.56 -8.78 3.78
C TYR A 215 13.61 -8.02 4.57
N VAL A 216 14.26 -8.67 5.53
CA VAL A 216 15.48 -8.16 6.18
C VAL A 216 16.65 -8.96 5.66
N PHE A 217 17.69 -8.28 5.19
CA PHE A 217 18.92 -8.88 4.70
C PHE A 217 20.13 -8.40 5.52
N ASP A 218 21.10 -9.30 5.69
CA ASP A 218 22.50 -8.89 5.88
C ASP A 218 22.95 -8.16 4.60
N ALA A 219 23.50 -6.94 4.73
CA ALA A 219 23.81 -6.10 3.58
C ALA A 219 24.83 -6.74 2.62
N ASP A 220 25.88 -7.35 3.15
CA ASP A 220 26.91 -8.02 2.35
C ASP A 220 26.33 -9.15 1.51
N TYR A 221 25.48 -9.97 2.13
CA TYR A 221 24.79 -11.06 1.44
C TYR A 221 23.85 -10.54 0.34
N LEU A 222 23.11 -9.46 0.62
CA LEU A 222 22.26 -8.82 -0.38
C LEU A 222 23.06 -8.36 -1.61
N TYR A 223 24.25 -7.79 -1.41
CA TYR A 223 25.09 -7.36 -2.52
C TYR A 223 25.58 -8.54 -3.36
N GLU A 224 26.03 -9.61 -2.71
CA GLU A 224 26.50 -10.83 -3.38
C GLU A 224 25.40 -11.50 -4.20
N VAL A 225 24.19 -11.65 -3.63
CA VAL A 225 23.08 -12.28 -4.34
C VAL A 225 22.59 -11.41 -5.51
N LEU A 226 22.50 -10.08 -5.34
CA LEU A 226 22.08 -9.19 -6.43
C LEU A 226 23.10 -9.16 -7.59
N GLU A 227 24.40 -9.23 -7.29
CA GLU A 227 25.45 -9.31 -8.33
C GLU A 227 25.38 -10.61 -9.13
N ARG A 228 25.18 -11.75 -8.45
CA ARG A 228 24.95 -13.05 -9.08
C ARG A 228 23.70 -13.06 -9.95
N GLU A 229 22.61 -12.47 -9.46
CA GLU A 229 21.37 -12.34 -10.24
C GLU A 229 21.56 -11.44 -11.45
N ALA A 230 22.17 -10.26 -11.29
CA ALA A 230 22.36 -9.31 -12.38
C ALA A 230 23.21 -9.85 -13.54
N THR A 231 24.06 -10.84 -13.29
CA THR A 231 24.95 -11.49 -14.27
C THR A 231 24.39 -12.80 -14.82
N SER A 232 23.28 -13.31 -14.25
CA SER A 232 22.64 -14.55 -14.69
C SER A 232 21.76 -14.33 -15.94
N PRO A 233 21.85 -15.21 -16.97
CA PRO A 233 21.10 -15.04 -18.22
C PRO A 233 19.61 -15.40 -18.13
N GLU A 234 19.18 -16.18 -17.14
CA GLU A 234 17.79 -16.67 -16.97
C GLU A 234 17.07 -16.10 -15.73
N THR A 235 17.39 -14.87 -15.32
CA THR A 235 16.75 -14.22 -14.16
C THR A 235 15.54 -13.38 -14.57
N SER A 236 14.52 -13.32 -13.72
CA SER A 236 13.43 -12.35 -13.87
C SER A 236 13.70 -11.01 -13.18
N HIS A 237 14.87 -10.88 -12.54
CA HIS A 237 15.28 -9.73 -11.73
C HIS A 237 14.28 -9.36 -10.62
N ASP A 238 13.63 -10.35 -10.02
CA ASP A 238 12.62 -10.18 -8.98
C ASP A 238 13.03 -10.84 -7.65
N PHE A 239 12.65 -10.21 -6.53
CA PHE A 239 12.95 -10.79 -5.21
C PHE A 239 12.25 -12.15 -5.01
N GLY A 240 10.97 -12.27 -5.38
CA GLY A 240 10.19 -13.48 -5.14
C GLY A 240 10.57 -14.63 -6.05
N ASN A 241 10.86 -14.36 -7.32
CA ASN A 241 11.20 -15.42 -8.28
C ASN A 241 12.67 -15.85 -8.22
N ASP A 242 13.59 -14.94 -7.90
CA ASP A 242 15.01 -15.19 -8.09
C ASP A 242 15.79 -15.11 -6.76
N VAL A 243 15.77 -13.96 -6.08
CA VAL A 243 16.62 -13.70 -4.88
C VAL A 243 16.26 -14.57 -3.68
N ILE A 244 14.96 -14.66 -3.33
CA ILE A 244 14.52 -15.45 -2.18
C ILE A 244 14.72 -16.95 -2.42
N PRO A 245 14.34 -17.53 -3.58
CA PRO A 245 14.66 -18.92 -3.90
C PRO A 245 16.16 -19.25 -3.82
N ALA A 246 17.05 -18.36 -4.28
CA ALA A 246 18.49 -18.54 -4.13
C ALA A 246 18.89 -18.69 -2.65
N GLY A 247 18.43 -17.79 -1.78
CA GLY A 247 18.70 -17.90 -0.34
C GLY A 247 18.07 -19.13 0.33
N VAL A 248 16.93 -19.60 -0.15
CA VAL A 248 16.31 -20.85 0.34
C VAL A 248 17.19 -22.05 -0.01
N SER A 249 17.73 -22.09 -1.23
CA SER A 249 18.63 -23.16 -1.68
C SER A 249 19.93 -23.24 -0.87
N GLU A 250 20.43 -22.09 -0.41
CA GLU A 250 21.60 -21.96 0.46
C GLU A 250 21.28 -22.22 1.94
N GLY A 251 19.99 -22.33 2.29
CA GLY A 251 19.54 -22.59 3.64
C GLY A 251 19.82 -21.43 4.60
N VAL A 252 19.75 -20.18 4.13
CA VAL A 252 20.01 -18.98 4.93
C VAL A 252 18.78 -18.12 5.22
N VAL A 253 17.60 -18.58 4.77
CA VAL A 253 16.32 -17.87 4.87
C VAL A 253 15.48 -18.37 6.06
N TYR A 254 14.99 -17.44 6.86
CA TYR A 254 14.06 -17.68 7.96
C TYR A 254 12.77 -16.88 7.79
N ALA A 255 11.67 -17.41 8.30
CA ALA A 255 10.37 -16.75 8.30
C ALA A 255 10.15 -16.00 9.63
N HIS A 256 9.56 -14.81 9.54
CA HIS A 256 9.11 -14.00 10.67
C HIS A 256 7.58 -13.87 10.64
N PRO A 257 6.86 -14.57 11.53
CA PRO A 257 5.40 -14.46 11.61
C PRO A 257 4.97 -13.04 11.95
N PHE A 258 4.13 -12.45 11.11
CA PHE A 258 3.64 -11.08 11.25
C PHE A 258 2.97 -10.84 12.59
N GLU A 259 2.34 -11.87 13.16
CA GLU A 259 1.66 -11.83 14.45
C GLU A 259 2.55 -11.36 15.60
N LYS A 260 3.85 -11.68 15.55
CA LYS A 260 4.82 -11.27 16.58
C LYS A 260 5.09 -9.77 16.58
N SER A 261 4.95 -9.13 15.42
CA SER A 261 5.34 -7.73 15.18
C SER A 261 4.16 -6.83 14.81
N SER A 262 2.95 -7.39 14.66
CA SER A 262 1.78 -6.61 14.30
C SER A 262 1.42 -5.64 15.42
N LYS A 263 1.26 -4.38 15.04
CA LYS A 263 0.66 -3.33 15.89
C LYS A 263 -0.77 -3.01 15.46
N GLY A 264 -1.20 -3.57 14.33
CA GLY A 264 -2.56 -3.43 13.81
C GLY A 264 -3.39 -4.63 14.20
N ARG A 265 -4.30 -4.41 15.14
CA ARG A 265 -5.39 -5.35 15.44
C ARG A 265 -6.70 -4.70 15.08
N ASN A 266 -7.64 -5.49 14.57
CA ASN A 266 -9.02 -5.07 14.52
C ASN A 266 -9.59 -4.91 15.93
N THR A 267 -10.76 -4.31 16.00
CA THR A 267 -11.58 -4.20 17.22
C THR A 267 -11.87 -5.52 17.93
N GLN A 268 -11.71 -6.65 17.25
CA GLN A 268 -11.88 -8.01 17.79
C GLN A 268 -10.54 -8.71 18.14
N GLY A 269 -9.39 -8.05 17.96
CA GLY A 269 -8.06 -8.58 18.27
C GLY A 269 -7.33 -9.32 17.14
N THR A 270 -7.97 -9.53 15.97
CA THR A 270 -7.37 -10.15 14.78
C THR A 270 -6.42 -9.20 14.08
N ILE A 271 -5.33 -9.72 13.55
CA ILE A 271 -4.30 -8.94 12.88
C ILE A 271 -4.78 -8.40 11.53
N TYR A 272 -4.52 -7.12 11.28
CA TYR A 272 -4.91 -6.46 10.04
C TYR A 272 -3.77 -6.38 9.02
N TRP A 273 -4.02 -6.94 7.84
CA TRP A 273 -3.21 -6.76 6.65
C TRP A 273 -4.10 -6.84 5.41
N ARG A 274 -3.87 -5.94 4.45
CA ARG A 274 -4.58 -5.91 3.16
C ARG A 274 -3.64 -5.57 2.00
N ASP A 275 -3.62 -6.43 0.98
CA ASP A 275 -3.24 -6.05 -0.39
C ASP A 275 -4.45 -5.43 -1.09
N VAL A 276 -4.43 -4.11 -1.24
CA VAL A 276 -5.44 -3.36 -2.01
C VAL A 276 -5.12 -3.42 -3.51
N GLY A 277 -5.04 -4.64 -4.04
CA GLY A 277 -4.60 -4.93 -5.40
C GLY A 277 -5.68 -4.79 -6.47
N THR A 278 -6.97 -4.85 -6.11
CA THR A 278 -8.12 -4.76 -7.02
C THR A 278 -9.10 -3.66 -6.60
N ILE A 279 -9.95 -3.22 -7.53
CA ILE A 279 -11.02 -2.24 -7.24
C ILE A 279 -11.90 -2.67 -6.06
N ASP A 280 -12.31 -3.94 -6.02
CA ASP A 280 -13.12 -4.48 -4.93
C ASP A 280 -12.39 -4.46 -3.58
N SER A 281 -11.12 -4.89 -3.55
CA SER A 281 -10.30 -4.89 -2.33
C SER A 281 -10.02 -3.46 -1.82
N TYR A 282 -9.80 -2.52 -2.73
CA TYR A 282 -9.57 -1.12 -2.41
C TYR A 282 -10.83 -0.44 -1.85
N TRP A 283 -11.98 -0.66 -2.49
CA TRP A 283 -13.26 -0.16 -2.00
C TRP A 283 -13.59 -0.76 -0.64
N SER A 284 -13.56 -2.09 -0.51
CA SER A 284 -13.91 -2.77 0.74
C SER A 284 -13.00 -2.36 1.90
N ALA A 285 -11.70 -2.19 1.67
CA ALA A 285 -10.78 -1.71 2.70
C ALA A 285 -11.08 -0.28 3.18
N ASN A 286 -11.63 0.60 2.33
CA ASN A 286 -12.07 1.93 2.77
C ASN A 286 -13.41 1.85 3.50
N ILE A 287 -14.38 1.09 2.98
CA ILE A 287 -15.70 0.95 3.59
C ILE A 287 -15.62 0.25 4.96
N ASP A 288 -14.66 -0.65 5.15
CA ASP A 288 -14.42 -1.29 6.44
C ASP A 288 -14.16 -0.27 7.57
N LEU A 289 -13.53 0.87 7.25
CA LEU A 289 -13.21 1.94 8.22
C LEU A 289 -14.44 2.65 8.80
N VAL A 290 -15.58 2.56 8.12
CA VAL A 290 -16.84 3.18 8.56
C VAL A 290 -17.82 2.20 9.20
N SER A 291 -17.40 0.94 9.37
CA SER A 291 -18.16 -0.05 10.13
C SER A 291 -18.11 0.25 11.63
N GLU A 292 -19.04 -0.32 12.41
CA GLU A 292 -19.06 -0.19 13.87
C GLU A 292 -17.77 -0.74 14.52
N TYR A 293 -17.21 -1.79 13.92
CA TYR A 293 -16.06 -2.54 14.40
C TYR A 293 -15.03 -2.66 13.27
N PRO A 294 -14.34 -1.56 12.89
CA PRO A 294 -13.43 -1.58 11.74
C PRO A 294 -12.30 -2.57 11.97
N GLN A 295 -11.83 -3.18 10.89
CA GLN A 295 -10.70 -4.10 10.94
C GLN A 295 -9.37 -3.38 11.10
N LEU A 296 -9.30 -2.13 10.69
CA LEU A 296 -8.19 -1.24 10.94
C LEU A 296 -8.65 -0.05 11.79
N ASP A 297 -8.15 0.02 13.02
CA ASP A 297 -8.36 1.20 13.85
C ASP A 297 -7.43 2.34 13.42
N MET A 298 -8.01 3.35 12.75
CA MET A 298 -7.34 4.57 12.34
C MET A 298 -7.27 5.63 13.46
N PHE A 299 -7.98 5.43 14.57
CA PHE A 299 -8.01 6.31 15.74
C PHE A 299 -7.03 5.90 16.83
N ASP A 300 -6.38 4.75 16.68
CA ASP A 300 -5.30 4.31 17.56
C ASP A 300 -4.10 5.27 17.52
N GLU A 301 -3.90 5.97 18.63
CA GLU A 301 -2.81 6.93 18.85
C GLU A 301 -1.50 6.27 19.31
N SER A 302 -1.52 4.99 19.69
CA SER A 302 -0.31 4.27 20.13
C SER A 302 0.60 3.90 18.96
N TRP A 303 0.03 3.75 17.76
CA TRP A 303 0.74 3.51 16.51
C TRP A 303 0.17 4.40 15.39
N PRO A 304 0.42 5.72 15.45
CA PRO A 304 -0.23 6.68 14.57
C PRO A 304 0.28 6.53 13.12
N ILE A 305 -0.63 6.71 12.17
CA ILE A 305 -0.29 6.82 10.74
C ILE A 305 -0.15 8.29 10.38
N ARG A 306 1.09 8.72 10.18
CA ARG A 306 1.43 10.05 9.71
C ARG A 306 1.12 10.17 8.22
N THR A 307 0.68 11.36 7.79
CA THR A 307 0.59 11.73 6.37
C THR A 307 0.97 13.19 6.21
N VAL A 308 0.79 13.75 5.01
CA VAL A 308 0.98 15.17 4.73
C VAL A 308 0.01 16.00 5.59
N PRO A 309 0.51 16.87 6.48
CA PRO A 309 -0.35 17.81 7.20
C PRO A 309 -1.05 18.73 6.21
N LYS A 310 -2.37 18.84 6.30
CA LYS A 310 -3.17 19.75 5.47
C LYS A 310 -3.86 20.76 6.38
N GLN A 311 -3.73 22.05 6.05
CA GLN A 311 -4.55 23.08 6.65
C GLN A 311 -5.90 23.11 5.92
N THR A 312 -6.87 22.37 6.45
CA THR A 312 -8.25 22.35 5.98
C THR A 312 -9.13 23.19 6.90
N ALA A 313 -10.11 23.90 6.33
CA ALA A 313 -11.24 24.37 7.11
C ALA A 313 -12.12 23.17 7.54
N PRO A 314 -12.90 23.27 8.62
CA PRO A 314 -13.92 22.28 8.94
C PRO A 314 -14.92 22.09 7.79
N THR A 315 -15.49 20.90 7.68
CA THR A 315 -16.53 20.64 6.68
C THR A 315 -17.83 21.31 7.08
N LYS A 316 -18.44 22.01 6.12
CA LYS A 316 -19.70 22.73 6.30
C LYS A 316 -20.86 21.84 5.90
N PHE A 317 -21.80 21.68 6.83
CA PHE A 317 -23.11 21.07 6.59
C PHE A 317 -24.17 22.16 6.57
N PHE A 318 -25.05 22.14 5.57
CA PHE A 318 -26.14 23.09 5.46
C PHE A 318 -27.41 22.38 5.02
N TYR A 319 -28.37 22.28 5.93
CA TYR A 319 -29.65 21.63 5.69
C TYR A 319 -30.78 22.64 5.86
N LYS A 320 -31.56 22.86 4.81
CA LYS A 320 -32.82 23.63 4.87
C LYS A 320 -34.00 22.72 5.22
N HIS A 321 -33.91 21.43 4.88
CA HIS A 321 -35.01 20.48 5.04
C HIS A 321 -34.75 19.53 6.21
N SER A 322 -35.72 19.38 7.13
CA SER A 322 -35.59 18.61 8.37
C SER A 322 -35.81 17.10 8.23
N HIS A 323 -36.22 16.62 7.06
CA HIS A 323 -36.57 15.21 6.81
C HIS A 323 -35.41 14.35 6.26
N ALA A 324 -34.27 14.93 5.93
CA ALA A 324 -33.13 14.19 5.38
C ALA A 324 -32.39 13.43 6.49
N ARG A 325 -32.06 12.15 6.25
CA ARG A 325 -31.05 11.45 7.06
C ARG A 325 -29.69 12.01 6.66
N THR A 326 -29.19 12.98 7.42
CA THR A 326 -28.05 13.79 6.99
C THR A 326 -26.78 12.94 6.79
N ILE A 327 -26.31 12.26 7.84
CA ILE A 327 -25.13 11.41 7.79
C ILE A 327 -25.26 10.25 8.79
N ASP A 328 -24.89 9.05 8.37
CA ASP A 328 -24.60 7.93 9.26
C ASP A 328 -23.34 7.16 8.81
N ASN A 329 -22.67 6.50 9.77
CA ASN A 329 -21.55 5.57 9.55
C ASN A 329 -20.60 6.03 8.44
N SER A 330 -20.01 7.23 8.56
CA SER A 330 -19.23 7.82 7.47
C SER A 330 -18.04 8.61 7.97
N LEU A 331 -16.94 8.59 7.20
CA LEU A 331 -15.77 9.45 7.42
C LEU A 331 -15.87 10.65 6.46
N ILE A 332 -15.84 11.86 7.01
CA ILE A 332 -15.91 13.10 6.23
C ILE A 332 -14.63 13.91 6.41
N GLY A 333 -13.84 14.01 5.33
CA GLY A 333 -12.62 14.81 5.24
C GLY A 333 -12.91 16.31 5.34
N GLY A 334 -11.85 17.11 5.45
CA GLY A 334 -11.96 18.54 5.71
C GLY A 334 -12.32 19.38 4.49
N SER A 335 -12.81 20.60 4.74
CA SER A 335 -13.14 21.62 3.72
C SER A 335 -14.20 21.17 2.71
N GLY A 336 -15.04 20.21 3.08
CA GLY A 336 -16.20 19.83 2.30
C GLY A 336 -17.36 20.82 2.46
N VAL A 337 -18.29 20.78 1.51
CA VAL A 337 -19.56 21.51 1.58
C VAL A 337 -20.68 20.55 1.20
N ILE A 338 -21.50 20.19 2.18
CA ILE A 338 -22.60 19.23 2.01
C ILE A 338 -23.91 19.97 2.22
N THR A 339 -24.76 20.01 1.19
CA THR A 339 -26.02 20.75 1.20
C THR A 339 -27.18 19.80 0.95
N ASP A 340 -28.12 19.70 1.90
CA ASP A 340 -29.37 18.92 1.78
C ASP A 340 -29.19 17.55 1.10
N ALA A 341 -28.17 16.78 1.51
CA ALA A 341 -27.79 15.49 0.93
C ALA A 341 -27.75 14.40 2.00
N GLU A 342 -27.90 13.14 1.61
CA GLU A 342 -27.85 11.99 2.52
C GLU A 342 -26.60 11.17 2.25
N ILE A 343 -25.81 10.90 3.30
CA ILE A 343 -24.55 10.16 3.19
C ILE A 343 -24.50 9.04 4.22
N SER A 344 -24.39 7.80 3.75
CA SER A 344 -24.40 6.60 4.58
C SER A 344 -23.27 5.65 4.22
N ASN A 345 -22.63 5.03 5.20
CA ASN A 345 -21.61 4.00 5.01
C ASN A 345 -20.51 4.41 4.01
N SER A 346 -20.06 5.67 4.03
CA SER A 346 -19.21 6.22 2.96
C SER A 346 -17.97 6.93 3.48
N VAL A 347 -16.90 6.92 2.66
CA VAL A 347 -15.65 7.65 2.93
C VAL A 347 -15.55 8.82 1.95
N ILE A 348 -15.72 10.03 2.46
CA ILE A 348 -15.67 11.28 1.70
C ILE A 348 -14.36 11.98 2.02
N PHE A 349 -13.50 12.17 1.03
CA PHE A 349 -12.20 12.82 1.21
C PHE A 349 -12.32 14.36 1.24
N ASP A 350 -11.18 15.02 1.45
CA ASP A 350 -11.11 16.48 1.54
C ASP A 350 -11.66 17.22 0.32
N ARG A 351 -12.26 18.39 0.56
CA ARG A 351 -12.72 19.35 -0.45
C ARG A 351 -13.80 18.80 -1.39
N VAL A 352 -14.58 17.83 -0.93
CA VAL A 352 -15.73 17.31 -1.67
C VAL A 352 -16.94 18.24 -1.50
N GLN A 353 -17.66 18.47 -2.59
CA GLN A 353 -18.91 19.23 -2.58
C GLN A 353 -20.07 18.32 -2.97
N VAL A 354 -21.16 18.36 -2.20
CA VAL A 354 -22.37 17.59 -2.46
C VAL A 354 -23.57 18.53 -2.45
N SER A 355 -24.29 18.53 -3.57
CA SER A 355 -25.46 19.39 -3.78
C SER A 355 -26.76 18.69 -3.37
N GLU A 356 -27.80 19.50 -3.23
CA GLU A 356 -29.13 19.11 -2.72
C GLU A 356 -29.74 17.88 -3.41
N GLY A 357 -30.46 17.08 -2.62
CA GLY A 357 -31.21 15.91 -3.07
C GLY A 357 -30.35 14.70 -3.44
N SER A 358 -29.04 14.76 -3.23
CA SER A 358 -28.15 13.64 -3.55
C SER A 358 -28.08 12.61 -2.44
N HIS A 359 -28.09 11.33 -2.82
CA HIS A 359 -27.98 10.18 -1.93
C HIS A 359 -26.68 9.42 -2.23
N ILE A 360 -25.83 9.28 -1.22
CA ILE A 360 -24.51 8.64 -1.34
C ILE A 360 -24.44 7.49 -0.34
N GLU A 361 -24.25 6.28 -0.84
CA GLU A 361 -24.27 5.08 -0.01
C GLU A 361 -23.14 4.13 -0.41
N TYR A 362 -22.36 3.65 0.56
CA TYR A 362 -21.24 2.74 0.28
C TYR A 362 -20.26 3.27 -0.78
N ALA A 363 -19.98 4.57 -0.75
CA ALA A 363 -19.14 5.24 -1.73
C ALA A 363 -17.79 5.65 -1.15
N VAL A 364 -16.74 5.57 -1.99
CA VAL A 364 -15.43 6.14 -1.71
C VAL A 364 -15.23 7.33 -2.65
N VAL A 365 -15.37 8.53 -2.12
CA VAL A 365 -15.35 9.78 -2.91
C VAL A 365 -14.03 10.50 -2.69
N LEU A 366 -13.13 10.43 -3.68
CA LEU A 366 -11.77 10.97 -3.58
C LEU A 366 -11.73 12.50 -3.56
N PRO A 367 -10.57 13.12 -3.24
CA PRO A 367 -10.52 14.55 -2.98
C PRO A 367 -11.03 15.41 -4.16
N GLN A 368 -11.56 16.59 -3.84
CA GLN A 368 -11.95 17.62 -4.83
C GLN A 368 -13.09 17.20 -5.78
N VAL A 369 -13.85 16.15 -5.47
CA VAL A 369 -15.02 15.76 -6.24
C VAL A 369 -16.17 16.75 -6.01
N ARG A 370 -16.94 17.03 -7.06
CA ARG A 370 -18.18 17.80 -7.00
C ARG A 370 -19.33 16.92 -7.45
N ILE A 371 -20.36 16.80 -6.60
CA ILE A 371 -21.56 16.02 -6.86
C ILE A 371 -22.72 16.99 -7.07
N GLY A 372 -23.33 16.91 -8.25
CA GLY A 372 -24.48 17.71 -8.66
C GLY A 372 -25.73 17.43 -7.82
N LYS A 373 -26.85 18.00 -8.23
CA LYS A 373 -28.14 17.84 -7.55
C LYS A 373 -28.77 16.49 -7.86
N ASN A 374 -29.57 15.95 -6.94
CA ASN A 374 -30.40 14.77 -7.17
C ASN A 374 -29.61 13.54 -7.70
N CYS A 375 -28.34 13.40 -7.33
CA CYS A 375 -27.53 12.26 -7.74
C CYS A 375 -27.77 11.05 -6.83
N VAL A 376 -27.65 9.84 -7.36
CA VAL A 376 -27.68 8.61 -6.56
C VAL A 376 -26.39 7.85 -6.81
N LEU A 377 -25.54 7.75 -5.79
CA LEU A 377 -24.26 7.06 -5.86
C LEU A 377 -24.26 5.88 -4.90
N ARG A 378 -24.13 4.67 -5.43
CA ARG A 378 -24.11 3.42 -4.65
C ARG A 378 -22.91 2.56 -5.02
N ARG A 379 -22.22 2.01 -4.02
CA ARG A 379 -21.14 1.02 -4.20
C ARG A 379 -20.13 1.43 -5.28
N CYS A 380 -19.62 2.65 -5.18
CA CYS A 380 -18.75 3.23 -6.21
C CYS A 380 -17.50 3.88 -5.62
N ILE A 381 -16.48 4.01 -6.45
CA ILE A 381 -15.31 4.86 -6.23
C ILE A 381 -15.36 6.00 -7.24
N ILE A 382 -15.38 7.24 -6.74
CA ILE A 382 -15.31 8.43 -7.60
C ILE A 382 -13.89 8.98 -7.53
N ASP A 383 -13.16 8.96 -8.67
CA ASP A 383 -11.78 9.42 -8.71
C ASP A 383 -11.65 10.93 -8.44
N ARG A 384 -10.45 11.33 -8.04
CA ARG A 384 -10.11 12.70 -7.66
C ARG A 384 -10.56 13.70 -8.73
N ASN A 385 -11.13 14.83 -8.29
CA ASN A 385 -11.46 15.97 -9.14
C ASN A 385 -12.46 15.65 -10.27
N CYS A 386 -13.34 14.65 -10.05
CA CYS A 386 -14.50 14.42 -10.90
C CYS A 386 -15.63 15.40 -10.59
N THR A 387 -16.40 15.76 -11.62
CA THR A 387 -17.65 16.51 -11.49
C THR A 387 -18.79 15.62 -11.96
N ILE A 388 -19.61 15.15 -11.04
CA ILE A 388 -20.79 14.35 -11.31
C ILE A 388 -21.94 15.30 -11.66
N PRO A 389 -22.54 15.20 -12.87
CA PRO A 389 -23.63 16.08 -13.30
C PRO A 389 -24.94 15.77 -12.57
N ASP A 390 -25.83 16.75 -12.54
CA ASP A 390 -27.15 16.63 -11.91
C ASP A 390 -27.94 15.41 -12.41
N GLY A 391 -28.62 14.74 -11.48
CA GLY A 391 -29.47 13.58 -11.75
C GLY A 391 -28.72 12.29 -12.11
N MET A 392 -27.38 12.27 -12.07
CA MET A 392 -26.63 11.07 -12.41
C MET A 392 -26.84 9.97 -11.37
N GLN A 393 -27.14 8.76 -11.86
CA GLN A 393 -27.28 7.54 -11.06
C GLN A 393 -26.13 6.59 -11.37
N ILE A 394 -25.46 6.10 -10.34
CA ILE A 394 -24.31 5.21 -10.39
C ILE A 394 -24.50 4.12 -9.33
N GLY A 395 -24.32 2.86 -9.70
CA GLY A 395 -24.58 1.69 -8.84
C GLY A 395 -26.07 1.39 -8.68
N VAL A 396 -26.90 1.82 -9.64
CA VAL A 396 -28.36 1.62 -9.66
C VAL A 396 -28.77 0.68 -10.79
N ASP A 397 -28.22 0.88 -12.00
CA ASP A 397 -28.43 0.04 -13.16
C ASP A 397 -27.08 -0.52 -13.63
N ALA A 398 -26.85 -1.80 -13.35
CA ALA A 398 -25.59 -2.46 -13.62
C ALA A 398 -25.21 -2.50 -15.11
N GLU A 399 -26.19 -2.60 -16.01
CA GLU A 399 -25.90 -2.65 -17.45
C GLU A 399 -25.55 -1.27 -17.97
N LEU A 400 -26.26 -0.25 -17.50
CA LEU A 400 -25.96 1.13 -17.82
C LEU A 400 -24.61 1.58 -17.24
N ASP A 401 -24.27 1.13 -16.04
CA ASP A 401 -22.99 1.41 -15.41
C ASP A 401 -21.83 0.76 -16.19
N LYS A 402 -21.97 -0.50 -16.64
CA LYS A 402 -20.97 -1.17 -17.49
C LYS A 402 -20.74 -0.46 -18.83
N GLN A 403 -21.77 0.18 -19.38
CA GLN A 403 -21.63 0.96 -20.63
C GLN A 403 -20.90 2.29 -20.42
N ARG A 404 -20.96 2.84 -19.20
CA ARG A 404 -20.47 4.18 -18.88
C ARG A 404 -19.11 4.19 -18.19
N PHE A 405 -18.86 3.19 -17.37
CA PHE A 405 -17.80 3.18 -16.36
C PHE A 405 -17.14 1.82 -16.24
N ARG A 406 -16.06 1.76 -15.44
CA ARG A 406 -15.42 0.51 -15.05
C ARG A 406 -16.23 -0.14 -13.95
N VAL A 407 -16.72 -1.36 -14.17
CA VAL A 407 -17.39 -2.16 -13.13
C VAL A 407 -16.52 -3.37 -12.80
N SER A 408 -16.22 -3.54 -11.51
CA SER A 408 -15.42 -4.67 -11.01
C SER A 408 -16.22 -5.97 -10.98
N GLN A 409 -15.55 -7.10 -10.71
CA GLN A 409 -16.24 -8.38 -10.57
C GLN A 409 -17.20 -8.40 -9.36
N GLY A 410 -16.85 -7.73 -8.27
CA GLY A 410 -17.73 -7.57 -7.10
C GLY A 410 -18.84 -6.52 -7.26
N GLY A 411 -18.96 -5.90 -8.43
CA GLY A 411 -20.01 -4.92 -8.77
C GLY A 411 -19.71 -3.49 -8.31
N VAL A 412 -18.47 -3.17 -7.96
CA VAL A 412 -18.05 -1.80 -7.59
C VAL A 412 -17.80 -1.00 -8.86
N VAL A 413 -18.39 0.20 -8.93
CA VAL A 413 -18.23 1.11 -10.08
C VAL A 413 -17.09 2.09 -9.83
N LEU A 414 -16.06 2.10 -10.68
CA LEU A 414 -15.02 3.13 -10.72
C LEU A 414 -15.37 4.19 -11.78
N VAL A 415 -15.44 5.44 -11.33
CA VAL A 415 -15.75 6.60 -12.16
C VAL A 415 -14.54 7.53 -12.24
N THR A 416 -14.12 7.88 -13.45
CA THR A 416 -13.00 8.80 -13.68
C THR A 416 -13.40 10.00 -14.52
N LYS A 417 -12.57 11.05 -14.47
CA LYS A 417 -12.79 12.27 -15.26
C LYS A 417 -12.83 11.99 -16.76
N THR A 418 -12.01 11.06 -17.23
CA THR A 418 -11.97 10.66 -18.65
C THR A 418 -13.29 10.00 -19.07
N MET A 419 -13.85 9.12 -18.24
CA MET A 419 -15.15 8.49 -18.51
C MET A 419 -16.28 9.52 -18.54
N LEU A 420 -16.32 10.42 -17.55
CA LEU A 420 -17.33 11.49 -17.49
C LEU A 420 -17.25 12.43 -18.69
N LYS A 421 -16.03 12.79 -19.12
CA LYS A 421 -15.82 13.62 -20.32
C LYS A 421 -16.36 12.91 -21.57
N ALA A 422 -16.03 11.64 -21.76
CA ALA A 422 -16.52 10.86 -22.90
C ALA A 422 -18.06 10.77 -22.94
N LEU A 423 -18.73 10.78 -21.79
CA LEU A 423 -20.19 10.84 -21.71
C LEU A 423 -20.74 12.22 -22.09
N SER A 424 -20.09 13.31 -21.67
CA SER A 424 -20.47 14.67 -22.07
C SER A 424 -20.37 14.83 -23.58
N ASP A 425 -19.23 14.46 -24.15
CA ASP A 425 -18.95 14.59 -25.58
C ASP A 425 -19.95 13.78 -26.43
N LYS A 426 -20.41 12.62 -25.95
CA LYS A 426 -21.46 11.83 -26.61
C LYS A 426 -22.84 12.50 -26.54
N ARG A 427 -23.18 13.13 -25.42
CA ARG A 427 -24.47 13.84 -25.26
C ARG A 427 -24.53 15.10 -26.11
N GLU A 428 -23.41 15.83 -26.22
CA GLU A 428 -23.29 17.01 -27.08
C GLU A 428 -23.51 16.63 -28.55
N LYS A 429 -22.83 15.57 -29.04
CA LYS A 429 -23.04 15.07 -30.41
C LYS A 429 -24.47 14.64 -30.68
N ALA A 430 -25.09 13.92 -29.74
CA ALA A 430 -26.49 13.48 -29.88
C ALA A 430 -27.52 14.62 -29.77
N ALA A 431 -27.11 15.83 -29.37
CA ALA A 431 -27.97 17.02 -29.34
C ALA A 431 -27.77 17.92 -30.57
N GLU A 432 -26.70 17.71 -31.34
CA GLU A 432 -26.40 18.39 -32.61
C GLU A 432 -26.98 17.65 -33.82
N ASP A 433 -27.19 16.33 -33.71
CA ASP A 433 -27.93 15.46 -34.65
C ASP A 433 -29.44 15.48 -34.38
#